data_AF-A0A948S384-F1
#
_entry.id   AF-A0A948S384-F1
#
_cell.length_a   1.000
_cell.length_b   1.000
_cell.length_c   1.000
_cell.angle_alpha   90.00
_cell.angle_beta   90.00
_cell.angle_gamma   90.00
#
_symmetry.space_group_name_H-M   'P 1'
#
loop_
_entity.id
_entity.type
_entity.pdbx_description
1 polymer ?
#
loop_
_entity_poly.entity_id
_entity_poly.type
_entity_poly.pdbx_seq_one_letter_code
_entity_poly.pdbx_strand_id
1 'polypeptide(L)'
;MFTGLIEEIGEIYSARVESGGKRFVIQGHKVMEELSTGDSVSIGGVCLTVEKMDPAAYTFQVFAMKETLKRSNAGAWRKGTPVNLERALRLSARLGGHLVQGHVDGLGRLINIRRDGASRRLILEIPAELRRFIAEKGSIALDGVSLTIGKIVPRGCEIHLIPETLKRTTLGRLRSGEMINVEVDLMARYLLRFLENDNISTETISKILRCDDAGGRDH
;
A
#
# COMPACT_ATOMS: atom_id res chain seq x y z
N MET A 1 6.74 9.57 -2.08
CA MET A 1 6.43 8.41 -2.96
C MET A 1 7.31 7.25 -2.55
N PHE A 2 6.84 6.04 -2.81
CA PHE A 2 7.38 4.76 -2.39
C PHE A 2 7.23 3.76 -3.54
N THR A 3 7.77 2.57 -3.39
CA THR A 3 7.69 1.48 -4.38
C THR A 3 6.79 0.33 -3.95
N GLY A 4 6.47 0.29 -2.65
CA GLY A 4 5.81 -0.83 -2.00
C GLY A 4 6.69 -2.06 -1.78
N LEU A 5 8.02 -1.89 -1.84
CA LEU A 5 8.97 -2.92 -1.48
C LEU A 5 9.43 -2.69 -0.04
N ILE A 6 8.83 -3.45 0.87
CA ILE A 6 9.07 -3.31 2.30
C ILE A 6 10.52 -3.61 2.66
N GLU A 7 11.13 -2.67 3.38
CA GLU A 7 12.54 -2.75 3.79
C GLU A 7 12.71 -3.59 5.05
N GLU A 8 11.78 -3.46 6.00
CA GLU A 8 11.73 -4.25 7.23
C GLU A 8 10.32 -4.25 7.87
N ILE A 9 10.14 -5.13 8.85
CA ILE A 9 9.00 -5.09 9.78
C ILE A 9 9.47 -4.39 11.04
N GLY A 10 8.93 -3.21 11.31
CA GLY A 10 9.11 -2.50 12.57
C GLY A 10 8.01 -2.83 13.59
N GLU A 11 8.05 -2.11 14.70
CA GLU A 11 7.07 -2.23 15.78
C GLU A 11 6.66 -0.86 16.31
N ILE A 12 5.36 -0.69 16.61
CA ILE A 12 4.88 0.46 17.36
C ILE A 12 5.40 0.35 18.79
N TYR A 13 6.40 1.16 19.13
CA TYR A 13 7.00 1.21 20.47
C TYR A 13 6.08 1.91 21.48
N SER A 14 5.38 2.96 21.04
CA SER A 14 4.33 3.59 21.82
C SER A 14 3.29 4.29 20.94
N ALA A 15 2.07 4.43 21.46
CA ALA A 15 0.97 5.14 20.83
C ALA A 15 0.29 6.03 21.87
N ARG A 16 0.24 7.35 21.64
CA ARG A 16 -0.38 8.32 22.53
C ARG A 16 -1.46 9.10 21.79
N VAL A 17 -2.65 9.17 22.37
CA VAL A 17 -3.73 10.00 21.85
C VAL A 17 -3.44 11.45 22.22
N GLU A 18 -3.58 12.34 21.25
CA GLU A 18 -3.37 13.77 21.43
C GLU A 18 -4.52 14.56 20.76
N SER A 19 -4.60 15.85 21.05
CA SER A 19 -5.55 16.71 20.33
C SER A 19 -5.25 16.67 18.84
N GLY A 20 -6.27 16.33 18.03
CA GLY A 20 -6.14 16.28 16.58
C GLY A 20 -5.60 14.96 15.99
N GLY A 21 -5.18 13.98 16.80
CA GLY A 21 -4.64 12.73 16.25
C GLY A 21 -4.03 11.76 17.27
N LYS A 22 -3.04 10.99 16.80
CA LYS A 22 -2.23 10.11 17.63
C LYS A 22 -0.76 10.31 17.26
N ARG A 23 0.09 10.38 18.29
CA ARG A 23 1.53 10.36 18.14
C ARG A 23 2.02 8.93 18.35
N PHE A 24 2.86 8.47 17.43
CA PHE A 24 3.48 7.15 17.50
C PHE A 24 4.98 7.30 17.66
N VAL A 25 5.56 6.39 18.43
CA VAL A 25 6.99 6.10 18.38
C VAL A 25 7.12 4.72 17.76
N ILE A 26 7.92 4.60 16.71
CA ILE A 26 8.13 3.39 15.94
C ILE A 26 9.57 2.95 16.12
N GLN A 27 9.78 1.67 16.36
CA GLN A 27 11.08 1.05 16.33
C GLN A 27 11.32 0.42 14.96
N GLY A 28 12.48 0.68 14.38
CA GLY A 28 12.94 0.13 13.10
C GLY A 28 14.45 0.32 12.97
N HIS A 29 15.15 -0.65 12.39
CA HIS A 29 16.61 -0.63 12.34
C HIS A 29 17.11 -0.18 10.97
N LYS A 30 16.66 -0.85 9.91
CA LYS A 30 17.12 -0.61 8.55
C LYS A 30 16.70 0.74 8.01
N VAL A 31 15.45 1.16 8.25
CA VAL A 31 14.98 2.47 7.78
C VAL A 31 15.74 3.61 8.47
N MET A 32 16.19 3.42 9.71
CA MET A 32 16.92 4.46 10.46
C MET A 32 18.31 4.78 9.90
N GLU A 33 18.88 3.94 9.02
CA GLU A 33 20.23 4.13 8.47
C GLU A 33 20.36 5.41 7.63
N GLU A 34 19.29 5.84 6.95
CA GLU A 34 19.28 7.05 6.11
C GLU A 34 17.99 7.86 6.25
N LEU A 35 17.32 7.74 7.39
CA LEU A 35 16.12 8.53 7.70
C LEU A 35 16.54 9.78 8.47
N SER A 36 15.87 10.89 8.22
CA SER A 36 16.08 12.17 8.90
C SER A 36 14.76 12.77 9.38
N THR A 37 14.82 13.67 10.36
CA THR A 37 13.68 14.51 10.74
C THR A 37 13.20 15.32 9.53
N GLY A 38 11.89 15.34 9.28
CA GLY A 38 11.27 15.95 8.11
C GLY A 38 11.06 14.98 6.94
N ASP A 39 11.70 13.81 6.95
CA ASP A 39 11.50 12.83 5.89
C ASP A 39 10.13 12.17 5.95
N SER A 40 9.67 11.72 4.79
CA SER A 40 8.48 10.87 4.67
C SER A 40 8.85 9.40 4.78
N VAL A 41 8.09 8.66 5.57
CA VAL A 41 8.22 7.22 5.75
C VAL A 41 6.85 6.56 5.63
N SER A 42 6.77 5.45 4.91
CA SER A 42 5.57 4.62 4.82
C SER A 42 5.55 3.65 5.99
N ILE A 43 4.51 3.73 6.82
CA ILE A 43 4.29 2.84 7.96
C ILE A 43 2.98 2.10 7.71
N GLY A 44 3.05 0.80 7.43
CA GLY A 44 1.89 0.01 7.02
C GLY A 44 1.17 0.60 5.80
N GLY A 45 1.89 1.27 4.88
CA GLY A 45 1.31 1.95 3.73
C GLY A 45 0.78 3.36 4.00
N VAL A 46 0.90 3.88 5.22
CA VAL A 46 0.54 5.27 5.54
C VAL A 46 1.80 6.12 5.49
N CYS A 47 1.83 7.10 4.59
CA CYS A 47 2.88 8.11 4.54
C CYS A 47 2.76 9.04 5.76
N LEU A 48 3.79 9.07 6.59
CA LEU A 48 3.88 9.98 7.74
C LEU A 48 5.24 10.68 7.75
N THR A 49 5.28 11.86 8.36
CA THR A 49 6.50 12.66 8.49
C THR A 49 7.20 12.37 9.80
N VAL A 50 8.51 12.16 9.76
CA VAL A 50 9.36 12.00 10.94
C VAL A 50 9.50 13.34 11.66
N GLU A 51 9.05 13.41 12.91
CA GLU A 51 9.15 14.62 13.74
C GLU A 51 10.40 14.62 14.63
N LYS A 52 10.79 13.45 15.13
CA LYS A 52 11.92 13.25 16.04
C LYS A 52 12.54 11.88 15.83
N MET A 53 13.80 11.76 16.17
CA MET A 53 14.55 10.51 16.10
C MET A 53 15.34 10.28 17.39
N ASP A 54 15.46 9.02 17.76
CA ASP A 54 16.36 8.53 18.80
C ASP A 54 17.18 7.37 18.19
N PRO A 55 18.38 7.67 17.64
CA PRO A 55 19.24 6.65 17.06
C PRO A 55 19.73 5.61 18.07
N ALA A 56 19.88 5.96 19.35
CA ALA A 56 20.36 5.04 20.37
C ALA A 56 19.31 3.95 20.67
N ALA A 57 18.02 4.31 20.59
CA ALA A 57 16.91 3.36 20.75
C ALA A 57 16.43 2.73 19.44
N TYR A 58 16.99 3.12 18.29
CA TYR A 58 16.47 2.78 16.94
C TYR A 58 14.99 3.15 16.79
N THR A 59 14.61 4.34 17.27
CA THR A 59 13.22 4.80 17.17
C THR A 59 13.09 6.15 16.50
N PHE A 60 11.92 6.37 15.92
CA PHE A 60 11.51 7.65 15.38
C PHE A 60 10.04 7.92 15.71
N GLN A 61 9.69 9.19 15.73
CA GLN A 61 8.37 9.66 16.13
C GLN A 61 7.65 10.27 14.93
N VAL A 62 6.36 9.99 14.82
CA VAL A 62 5.46 10.55 13.80
C VAL A 62 4.13 10.95 14.43
N PHE A 63 3.39 11.82 13.74
CA PHE A 63 2.04 12.20 14.10
C PHE A 63 1.05 11.84 13.00
N ALA A 64 0.01 11.09 13.34
CA ALA A 64 -1.09 10.77 12.44
C ALA A 64 -2.34 11.56 12.83
N MET A 65 -2.82 12.39 11.92
CA MET A 65 -4.03 13.18 12.10
C MET A 65 -5.29 12.31 12.14
N LYS A 66 -6.38 12.84 12.73
CA LYS A 66 -7.67 12.15 12.85
C LYS A 66 -8.17 11.50 11.55
N GLU A 67 -8.04 12.18 10.41
CA GLU A 67 -8.51 11.64 9.13
C GLU A 67 -7.69 10.41 8.71
N THR A 68 -6.37 10.45 8.85
CA THR A 68 -5.49 9.30 8.62
C THR A 68 -5.87 8.11 9.50
N LEU A 69 -6.14 8.36 10.79
CA LEU A 69 -6.55 7.32 11.73
C LEU A 69 -7.91 6.71 11.39
N LYS A 70 -8.82 7.49 10.78
CA LYS A 70 -10.16 7.03 10.37
C LYS A 70 -10.10 6.19 9.09
N ARG A 71 -9.20 6.55 8.15
CA ARG A 71 -9.09 5.88 6.85
C ARG A 71 -8.17 4.65 6.83
N SER A 72 -7.32 4.50 7.83
CA SER A 72 -6.32 3.44 7.90
C SER A 72 -6.42 2.64 9.19
N ASN A 73 -5.73 1.50 9.24
CA ASN A 73 -5.63 0.64 10.40
C ASN A 73 -4.74 1.25 11.50
N ALA A 74 -4.10 2.41 11.23
CA ALA A 74 -3.34 3.15 12.22
C ALA A 74 -4.19 3.60 13.42
N GLY A 75 -5.51 3.76 13.22
CA GLY A 75 -6.46 3.98 14.31
C GLY A 75 -6.41 2.89 15.40
N ALA A 76 -6.09 1.64 15.02
CA ALA A 76 -6.05 0.48 15.91
C ALA A 76 -4.64 0.13 16.42
N TRP A 77 -3.59 0.82 15.94
CA TRP A 77 -2.23 0.59 16.38
C TRP A 77 -2.06 0.89 17.86
N ARG A 78 -1.32 0.01 18.54
CA ARG A 78 -0.96 0.07 19.96
C ARG A 78 0.47 -0.42 20.12
N LYS A 79 1.03 -0.25 21.33
CA LYS A 79 2.35 -0.82 21.64
C LYS A 79 2.40 -2.30 21.26
N GLY A 80 3.46 -2.72 20.55
CA GLY A 80 3.64 -4.09 20.09
C GLY A 80 2.98 -4.42 18.74
N THR A 81 2.27 -3.48 18.11
CA THR A 81 1.73 -3.71 16.76
C THR A 81 2.88 -3.77 15.74
N PRO A 82 3.04 -4.86 14.98
CA PRO A 82 4.03 -4.92 13.91
C PRO A 82 3.56 -4.12 12.69
N VAL A 83 4.48 -3.43 12.02
CA VAL A 83 4.18 -2.57 10.87
C VAL A 83 5.23 -2.75 9.77
N ASN A 84 4.82 -2.74 8.51
CA ASN A 84 5.74 -2.69 7.38
C ASN A 84 6.35 -1.29 7.28
N LEU A 85 7.66 -1.18 7.08
CA LEU A 85 8.36 0.10 6.93
C LEU A 85 9.05 0.21 5.56
N GLU A 86 8.92 1.37 4.94
CA GLU A 86 9.61 1.73 3.69
C GLU A 86 9.92 3.24 3.69
N ARG A 87 11.17 3.61 3.39
CA ARG A 87 11.59 5.00 3.20
C ARG A 87 11.10 5.56 1.87
N ALA A 88 10.97 6.88 1.80
CA ALA A 88 10.65 7.54 0.54
C ALA A 88 11.70 7.23 -0.56
N LEU A 89 11.21 7.01 -1.78
CA LEU A 89 12.00 6.68 -2.94
C LEU A 89 12.96 7.83 -3.31
N ARG A 90 14.24 7.51 -3.51
CA ARG A 90 15.22 8.42 -4.15
C ARG A 90 15.05 8.40 -5.67
N LEU A 91 15.27 9.52 -6.34
CA LEU A 91 15.18 9.61 -7.81
C LEU A 91 16.09 8.60 -8.53
N SER A 92 17.28 8.34 -7.97
CA SER A 92 18.26 7.40 -8.52
C SER A 92 17.99 5.93 -8.20
N ALA A 93 16.96 5.63 -7.39
CA ALA A 93 16.66 4.27 -6.96
C ALA A 93 15.81 3.52 -8.00
N ARG A 94 15.90 2.19 -7.95
CA ARG A 94 15.09 1.31 -8.81
C ARG A 94 13.66 1.27 -8.32
N LEU A 95 12.70 1.46 -9.22
CA LEU A 95 11.28 1.22 -8.98
C LEU A 95 10.95 -0.26 -9.22
N GLY A 96 11.15 -1.11 -8.21
CA GLY A 96 10.95 -2.56 -8.32
C GLY A 96 9.53 -3.05 -8.08
N GLY A 97 8.68 -2.22 -7.46
CA GLY A 97 7.23 -2.45 -7.36
C GLY A 97 6.48 -1.53 -8.32
N HIS A 98 5.47 -0.82 -7.80
CA HIS A 98 4.76 0.23 -8.55
C HIS A 98 4.80 1.55 -7.78
N LEU A 99 4.27 2.63 -8.36
CA LEU A 99 4.21 3.92 -7.68
C LEU A 99 3.18 3.87 -6.54
N VAL A 100 3.69 3.88 -5.31
CA VAL A 100 2.90 3.96 -4.08
C VAL A 100 3.06 5.36 -3.49
N GLN A 101 1.96 6.04 -3.21
CA GLN A 101 1.95 7.36 -2.58
C GLN A 101 2.05 7.28 -1.06
N GLY A 102 1.55 6.20 -0.47
CA GLY A 102 1.32 6.09 0.97
C GLY A 102 0.05 6.81 1.41
N HIS A 103 -0.92 6.94 0.50
CA HIS A 103 -2.20 7.60 0.71
C HIS A 103 -3.29 6.53 0.72
N VAL A 104 -3.49 5.90 1.88
CA VAL A 104 -4.47 4.84 2.07
C VAL A 104 -5.88 5.33 1.69
N ASP A 105 -6.49 4.64 0.73
CA ASP A 105 -7.84 4.93 0.24
C ASP A 105 -8.91 4.44 1.20
N GLY A 106 -8.66 3.30 1.84
CA GLY A 106 -9.57 2.69 2.80
C GLY A 106 -9.05 1.36 3.34
N LEU A 107 -9.96 0.64 4.00
CA LEU A 107 -9.66 -0.61 4.66
C LEU A 107 -10.30 -1.80 3.94
N GLY A 108 -9.45 -2.71 3.47
CA GLY A 108 -9.87 -4.04 3.05
C GLY A 108 -10.00 -4.98 4.24
N ARG A 109 -10.70 -6.10 4.06
CA ARG A 109 -10.81 -7.17 5.05
C ARG A 109 -10.30 -8.49 4.47
N LEU A 110 -9.41 -9.16 5.18
CA LEU A 110 -9.00 -10.51 4.81
C LEU A 110 -10.12 -11.49 5.13
N ILE A 111 -10.71 -12.13 4.13
CA ILE A 111 -11.85 -13.04 4.29
C ILE A 111 -11.41 -14.49 4.36
N ASN A 112 -10.32 -14.84 3.67
CA ASN A 112 -9.82 -16.20 3.65
C ASN A 112 -8.34 -16.26 3.29
N ILE A 113 -7.67 -17.32 3.75
CA ILE A 113 -6.28 -17.65 3.44
C ILE A 113 -6.24 -19.09 2.95
N ARG A 114 -5.84 -19.30 1.70
CA ARG A 114 -5.59 -20.65 1.16
C ARG A 114 -4.09 -20.88 1.08
N ARG A 115 -3.62 -21.99 1.64
CA ARG A 115 -2.21 -22.39 1.52
C ARG A 115 -2.01 -23.11 0.19
N ASP A 116 -0.86 -22.86 -0.43
CA ASP A 116 -0.43 -23.54 -1.64
C ASP A 116 1.08 -23.80 -1.57
N GLY A 117 1.46 -24.95 -1.00
CA GLY A 117 2.83 -25.23 -0.60
C GLY A 117 3.37 -24.16 0.35
N ALA A 118 4.48 -23.51 -0.04
CA ALA A 118 5.10 -22.42 0.70
C ALA A 118 4.46 -21.04 0.44
N SER A 119 3.60 -20.94 -0.57
CA SER A 119 2.88 -19.72 -0.94
C SER A 119 1.51 -19.64 -0.25
N ARG A 120 0.90 -18.46 -0.28
CA ARG A 120 -0.48 -18.25 0.20
C ARG A 120 -1.29 -17.46 -0.82
N ARG A 121 -2.56 -17.81 -0.96
CA ARG A 121 -3.57 -17.00 -1.63
C ARG A 121 -4.42 -16.31 -0.58
N LEU A 122 -4.48 -14.99 -0.64
CA LEU A 122 -5.32 -14.16 0.22
C LEU A 122 -6.57 -13.75 -0.56
N ILE A 123 -7.75 -13.95 0.02
CA ILE A 123 -9.01 -13.45 -0.53
C ILE A 123 -9.42 -12.24 0.29
N LEU A 124 -9.46 -11.07 -0.36
CA LEU A 124 -9.74 -9.79 0.27
C LEU A 124 -11.09 -9.27 -0.17
N GLU A 125 -11.87 -8.83 0.81
CA GLU A 125 -12.99 -7.94 0.56
C GLU A 125 -12.46 -6.51 0.49
N ILE A 126 -12.82 -5.81 -0.58
CA ILE A 126 -12.44 -4.43 -0.86
C ILE A 126 -13.71 -3.57 -0.80
N PRO A 127 -13.67 -2.36 -0.20
CA PRO A 127 -14.79 -1.43 -0.19
C PRO A 127 -15.33 -1.19 -1.60
N ALA A 128 -16.66 -1.10 -1.75
CA ALA A 128 -17.32 -1.08 -3.05
C ALA A 128 -16.83 0.07 -3.93
N GLU A 129 -16.60 1.23 -3.33
CA GLU A 129 -16.07 2.44 -3.95
C GLU A 129 -14.64 2.27 -4.51
N LEU A 130 -13.87 1.32 -3.99
CA LEU A 130 -12.50 1.04 -4.44
C LEU A 130 -12.42 -0.05 -5.53
N ARG A 131 -13.48 -0.85 -5.70
CA ARG A 131 -13.48 -2.01 -6.62
C ARG A 131 -13.30 -1.64 -8.09
N ARG A 132 -13.68 -0.42 -8.47
CA ARG A 132 -13.48 0.07 -9.84
C ARG A 132 -12.02 0.30 -10.22
N PHE A 133 -11.14 0.49 -9.23
CA PHE A 133 -9.71 0.77 -9.46
C PHE A 133 -8.84 -0.49 -9.50
N ILE A 134 -9.41 -1.67 -9.26
CA ILE A 134 -8.69 -2.94 -9.27
C ILE A 134 -8.98 -3.73 -10.55
N ALA A 135 -7.96 -4.35 -11.12
CA ALA A 135 -8.06 -5.17 -12.32
C ALA A 135 -7.19 -6.42 -12.19
N GLU A 136 -7.55 -7.51 -12.87
CA GLU A 136 -6.67 -8.69 -12.94
C GLU A 136 -5.33 -8.30 -13.56
N LYS A 137 -4.24 -8.82 -12.98
CA LYS A 137 -2.85 -8.48 -13.32
C LYS A 137 -2.48 -7.01 -13.07
N GLY A 138 -3.38 -6.20 -12.51
CA GLY A 138 -3.09 -4.84 -12.06
C GLY A 138 -2.34 -4.81 -10.72
N SER A 139 -1.84 -3.62 -10.36
CA SER A 139 -1.15 -3.41 -9.09
C SER A 139 -2.11 -2.97 -7.98
N ILE A 140 -1.74 -3.29 -6.74
CA ILE A 140 -2.40 -2.79 -5.52
C ILE A 140 -1.36 -2.73 -4.41
N ALA A 141 -1.45 -1.74 -3.52
CA ALA A 141 -0.65 -1.70 -2.31
C ALA A 141 -1.50 -2.10 -1.09
N LEU A 142 -1.02 -3.10 -0.35
CA LEU A 142 -1.69 -3.65 0.83
C LEU A 142 -0.79 -3.56 2.05
N ASP A 143 -1.17 -2.79 3.07
CA ASP A 143 -0.27 -2.38 4.16
C ASP A 143 1.09 -1.89 3.65
N GLY A 144 1.06 -1.16 2.52
CA GLY A 144 2.24 -0.65 1.82
C GLY A 144 2.96 -1.66 0.94
N VAL A 145 2.58 -2.93 0.91
CA VAL A 145 3.22 -3.94 0.06
C VAL A 145 2.67 -3.86 -1.37
N SER A 146 3.53 -3.60 -2.35
CA SER A 146 3.19 -3.67 -3.77
C SER A 146 2.95 -5.10 -4.21
N LEU A 147 1.77 -5.37 -4.76
CA LEU A 147 1.32 -6.71 -5.12
C LEU A 147 0.59 -6.70 -6.46
N THR A 148 0.66 -7.83 -7.16
CA THR A 148 -0.13 -8.09 -8.37
C THR A 148 -1.44 -8.77 -7.99
N ILE A 149 -2.54 -8.26 -8.53
CA ILE A 149 -3.85 -8.89 -8.39
C ILE A 149 -3.91 -10.14 -9.26
N GLY A 150 -4.11 -11.30 -8.63
CA GLY A 150 -4.23 -12.57 -9.35
C GLY A 150 -5.58 -12.72 -10.03
N LYS A 151 -6.66 -12.47 -9.27
CA LYS A 151 -8.04 -12.65 -9.74
C LYS A 151 -8.99 -11.64 -9.10
N ILE A 152 -10.02 -11.21 -9.84
CA ILE A 152 -11.14 -10.45 -9.28
C ILE A 152 -12.21 -11.42 -8.76
N VAL A 153 -12.73 -11.14 -7.55
CA VAL A 153 -13.81 -11.91 -6.93
C VAL A 153 -14.98 -10.99 -6.59
N PRO A 154 -16.21 -11.48 -6.34
CA PRO A 154 -17.41 -10.64 -6.28
C PRO A 154 -17.35 -9.43 -5.32
N ARG A 155 -16.57 -9.52 -4.24
CA ARG A 155 -16.44 -8.44 -3.24
C ARG A 155 -15.03 -7.87 -3.11
N GLY A 156 -14.12 -8.18 -4.02
CA GLY A 156 -12.73 -7.70 -3.97
C GLY A 156 -11.79 -8.48 -4.88
N CYS A 157 -10.67 -8.94 -4.34
CA CYS A 157 -9.63 -9.59 -5.14
C CYS A 157 -8.95 -10.77 -4.41
N GLU A 158 -8.26 -11.59 -5.19
CA GLU A 158 -7.33 -12.60 -4.73
C GLU A 158 -5.89 -12.16 -5.01
N ILE A 159 -5.02 -12.26 -4.01
CA ILE A 159 -3.60 -11.96 -4.11
C ILE A 159 -2.78 -13.21 -3.82
N HIS A 160 -1.73 -13.44 -4.62
CA HIS A 160 -0.81 -14.57 -4.45
C HIS A 160 0.47 -14.04 -3.81
N LEU A 161 0.82 -14.62 -2.66
CA LEU A 161 2.02 -14.25 -1.90
C LEU A 161 3.05 -15.36 -1.97
N ILE A 162 4.23 -14.99 -2.46
CA ILE A 162 5.41 -15.84 -2.48
C ILE A 162 6.05 -15.93 -1.07
N PRO A 163 6.86 -16.97 -0.79
CA PRO A 163 7.47 -17.17 0.52
C PRO A 163 8.28 -15.96 1.03
N GLU A 164 8.99 -15.26 0.13
CA GLU A 164 9.82 -14.13 0.51
C GLU A 164 8.97 -12.95 1.02
N THR A 165 7.87 -12.62 0.34
CA THR A 165 6.93 -11.58 0.79
C THR A 165 6.28 -11.95 2.12
N LEU A 166 5.91 -13.22 2.31
CA LEU A 166 5.34 -13.71 3.57
C LEU A 166 6.33 -13.57 4.73
N LYS A 167 7.62 -13.80 4.48
CA LYS A 167 8.68 -13.67 5.50
C LYS A 167 9.00 -12.22 5.83
N ARG A 168 9.06 -11.36 4.81
CA ARG A 168 9.53 -9.97 4.92
C ARG A 168 8.47 -8.96 5.34
N THR A 169 7.19 -9.34 5.33
CA THR A 169 6.09 -8.40 5.58
C THR A 169 5.14 -8.90 6.66
N THR A 170 4.33 -7.99 7.19
CA THR A 170 3.23 -8.33 8.12
C THR A 170 2.19 -9.25 7.49
N LEU A 171 2.14 -9.35 6.15
CA LEU A 171 1.16 -10.18 5.44
C LEU A 171 1.28 -11.67 5.78
N GLY A 172 2.48 -12.15 6.14
CA GLY A 172 2.68 -13.53 6.60
C GLY A 172 2.03 -13.83 7.95
N ARG A 173 1.70 -12.80 8.72
CA ARG A 173 1.13 -12.89 10.08
C ARG A 173 -0.37 -12.64 10.10
N LEU A 174 -0.95 -12.15 9.00
CA LEU A 174 -2.37 -11.83 8.91
C LEU A 174 -3.27 -13.03 9.16
N ARG A 175 -4.41 -12.76 9.78
CA ARG A 175 -5.48 -13.71 10.07
C ARG A 175 -6.76 -13.28 9.38
N SER A 176 -7.61 -14.26 9.06
CA SER A 176 -8.95 -13.98 8.56
C SER A 176 -9.71 -13.08 9.54
N GLY A 177 -10.44 -12.11 9.01
CA GLY A 177 -11.17 -11.09 9.73
C GLY A 177 -10.41 -9.78 9.94
N GLU A 178 -9.08 -9.78 9.83
CA GLU A 178 -8.25 -8.59 10.05
C GLU A 178 -8.41 -7.56 8.93
N MET A 179 -8.26 -6.28 9.32
CA MET A 179 -8.33 -5.14 8.42
C MET A 179 -6.94 -4.81 7.89
N ILE A 180 -6.87 -4.45 6.61
CA ILE A 180 -5.63 -4.13 5.91
C ILE A 180 -5.77 -2.79 5.20
N ASN A 181 -4.72 -1.97 5.23
CA ASN A 181 -4.71 -0.73 4.45
C ASN A 181 -4.69 -1.06 2.97
N VAL A 182 -5.55 -0.41 2.20
CA VAL A 182 -5.64 -0.53 0.75
C VAL A 182 -5.32 0.82 0.13
N GLU A 183 -4.34 0.82 -0.75
CA GLU A 183 -4.08 1.91 -1.69
C GLU A 183 -4.18 1.36 -3.11
N VAL A 184 -5.03 1.98 -3.93
CA VAL A 184 -5.23 1.59 -5.33
C VAL A 184 -4.14 2.18 -6.22
N ASP A 185 -3.87 1.55 -7.36
CA ASP A 185 -2.87 2.03 -8.30
C ASP A 185 -3.17 3.47 -8.74
N LEU A 186 -2.16 4.34 -8.62
CA LEU A 186 -2.24 5.74 -9.03
C LEU A 186 -2.67 5.90 -10.49
N MET A 187 -2.20 5.00 -11.37
CA MET A 187 -2.55 5.01 -12.79
C MET A 187 -4.04 4.74 -12.99
N ALA A 188 -4.61 3.79 -12.26
CA ALA A 188 -6.04 3.48 -12.31
C ALA A 188 -6.88 4.68 -11.85
N ARG A 189 -6.42 5.43 -10.84
CA ARG A 189 -7.10 6.63 -10.34
C ARG A 189 -7.21 7.72 -11.39
N TYR A 190 -6.09 8.07 -12.03
CA TYR A 190 -6.11 9.12 -13.05
C TYR A 190 -6.84 8.69 -14.31
N LEU A 191 -6.70 7.41 -14.72
CA LEU A 191 -7.45 6.88 -15.85
C LEU A 191 -8.96 6.97 -15.64
N LEU A 192 -9.45 6.53 -14.47
CA LEU A 192 -10.88 6.63 -14.17
C LEU A 192 -11.36 8.08 -14.08
N ARG A 193 -10.58 8.97 -13.46
CA ARG A 193 -10.92 10.39 -13.40
C ARG A 193 -11.03 11.02 -14.79
N PHE A 194 -10.14 10.63 -15.70
CA PHE A 194 -10.18 11.07 -17.10
C PHE A 194 -11.45 10.58 -17.81
N LEU A 195 -11.75 9.28 -17.70
CA LEU A 195 -12.94 8.67 -18.31
C LEU A 195 -14.26 9.26 -17.77
N GLU A 196 -14.34 9.59 -16.48
CA GLU A 196 -15.52 10.17 -15.84
C GLU A 196 -15.83 11.61 -16.30
N ASN A 197 -14.81 12.40 -16.63
CA ASN A 197 -15.00 13.81 -16.95
C ASN A 197 -15.46 14.04 -18.40
N ASP A 198 -15.12 13.13 -19.31
CA ASP A 198 -15.23 13.40 -20.75
C ASP A 198 -16.42 12.71 -21.43
N ASN A 199 -17.32 12.05 -20.68
CA ASN A 199 -18.41 11.22 -21.25
C ASN A 199 -17.91 10.36 -22.43
N ILE A 200 -16.67 9.86 -22.31
CA ILE A 200 -15.97 9.22 -23.42
C ILE A 200 -16.74 7.96 -23.77
N SER A 201 -17.33 7.95 -24.96
CA SER A 201 -18.05 6.79 -25.43
C SER A 201 -17.10 5.58 -25.45
N THR A 202 -17.65 4.39 -25.20
CA THR A 202 -16.91 3.12 -25.30
C THR A 202 -16.22 2.98 -26.67
N GLU A 203 -16.77 3.61 -27.71
CA GLU A 203 -16.20 3.68 -29.05
C GLU A 203 -14.90 4.50 -29.09
N THR A 204 -14.83 5.64 -28.41
CA THR A 204 -13.61 6.45 -28.31
C THR A 204 -12.52 5.74 -27.50
N ILE A 205 -12.88 5.08 -26.40
CA ILE A 205 -11.94 4.23 -25.63
C ILE A 205 -11.41 3.10 -26.53
N SER A 206 -12.28 2.46 -27.32
CA SER A 206 -11.88 1.42 -28.26
C SER A 206 -10.96 1.93 -29.36
N LYS A 207 -11.13 3.17 -29.84
CA LYS A 207 -10.21 3.81 -30.82
C LYS A 207 -8.84 4.10 -30.21
N ILE A 208 -8.79 4.58 -28.96
CA ILE A 208 -7.53 4.82 -28.23
C ILE A 208 -6.78 3.50 -27.99
N LEU A 209 -7.47 2.45 -27.57
CA LEU A 209 -6.87 1.12 -27.30
C LEU A 209 -6.49 0.34 -28.58
N ARG A 210 -6.98 0.73 -29.75
CA ARG A 210 -6.66 0.12 -31.06
C ARG A 210 -5.56 0.84 -31.82
N CYS A 211 -4.92 1.85 -31.23
CA CYS A 211 -3.81 2.55 -31.85
C CYS A 211 -2.53 1.68 -31.81
N ASP A 212 -2.53 0.55 -32.51
CA ASP A 212 -1.33 -0.27 -32.77
C ASP A 212 -1.43 -1.22 -33.99
N ASP A 213 -2.37 -0.99 -34.94
CA ASP A 213 -2.41 -1.77 -36.20
C ASP A 213 -2.25 -0.92 -37.48
N ALA A 214 -1.84 0.35 -37.37
CA ALA A 214 -1.70 1.25 -38.52
C ALA A 214 -0.33 1.95 -38.61
N GLY A 215 0.76 1.18 -38.48
CA GLY A 215 2.13 1.73 -38.63
C GLY A 215 3.18 0.76 -39.18
N GLY A 216 2.77 -0.36 -39.78
CA GLY A 216 3.67 -1.37 -40.31
C GLY A 216 3.39 -1.72 -41.76
N ARG A 217 3.66 -0.78 -42.68
CA ARG A 217 4.11 -1.05 -44.05
C ARG A 217 4.49 0.25 -44.76
N ASP A 218 5.57 0.13 -45.52
CA ASP A 218 6.15 1.07 -46.49
C ASP A 218 7.10 2.13 -45.94
N HIS A 219 8.37 1.73 -45.75
CA HIS A 219 9.50 2.17 -46.59
C HIS A 219 10.67 1.18 -46.49
#